data_AF-A0A1J4VWX6-F1
#
_entry.id   AF-A0A1J4VWX6-F1
#
_cell.length_a   1.000
_cell.length_b   1.000
_cell.length_c   1.000
_cell.angle_alpha   90.00
_cell.angle_beta   90.00
_cell.angle_gamma   90.00
#
_symmetry.space_group_name_H-M   'P 1'
#
loop_
_entity.id
_entity.type
_entity.pdbx_description
1 polymer ?
#
loop_
_entity_poly.entity_id
_entity_poly.type
_entity_poly.pdbx_seq_one_letter_code
_entity_poly.pdbx_strand_id
1 'polypeptide(L)'
;MKLDANLASVHAYLCADGYVIKNPKDQKFNYYHIGFRNTNEVLLKDFQIKFEKIFGIKPHLVLGERCRIGSKQIYEKLTNSFGSFYSWHWKMPEMDENLSKLWLKSYYDCDGWVTCKSHKNRHIGLDSVNEHGLIQIKNSLEKLGIKSKIKKRNDRNIFSLMIFGKDNLVNFSKNIGFLHPDKNNKLNESINDFINYYWNFPTEKDKLVNFIRKLIFNNGRINKSNRIFRLISNKEDNLINLKNELNKLFNIECKINKRKNGIGTIYFELNINRREELKKLIDNNLLNKEQRKWLNLKK
;
A
#
# COMPACT_ATOMS: atom_id res chain seq x y z
N MET A 1 8.08 30.60 11.37
CA MET A 1 7.69 29.89 12.62
C MET A 1 8.70 28.78 12.89
N LYS A 2 9.03 28.46 14.16
CA LYS A 2 9.81 27.24 14.44
C LYS A 2 8.93 26.02 14.18
N LEU A 3 9.41 25.09 13.37
CA LEU A 3 8.68 23.89 13.03
C LEU A 3 8.80 22.85 14.16
N ASP A 4 7.68 22.29 14.57
CA ASP A 4 7.59 21.18 15.51
C ASP A 4 6.67 20.07 14.96
N ALA A 5 6.49 19.00 15.73
CA ALA A 5 5.67 17.86 15.36
C ALA A 5 4.21 18.22 15.02
N ASN A 6 3.61 19.16 15.77
CA ASN A 6 2.24 19.58 15.56
C ASN A 6 2.15 20.43 14.29
N LEU A 7 3.05 21.41 14.13
CA LEU A 7 3.05 22.32 12.99
C LEU A 7 3.38 21.61 11.69
N ALA A 8 4.27 20.62 11.71
CA ALA A 8 4.52 19.77 10.54
C ALA A 8 3.23 19.04 10.10
N SER A 9 2.49 18.44 11.04
CA SER A 9 1.23 17.77 10.73
C SER A 9 0.15 18.76 10.24
N VAL A 10 -0.02 19.90 10.91
CA VAL A 10 -1.00 20.94 10.52
C VAL A 10 -0.67 21.48 9.14
N HIS A 11 0.61 21.73 8.83
CA HIS A 11 1.03 22.14 7.50
C HIS A 11 0.64 21.10 6.44
N ALA A 12 0.93 19.82 6.68
CA ALA A 12 0.56 18.73 5.78
C ALA A 12 -0.96 18.64 5.54
N TYR A 13 -1.78 18.71 6.60
CA TYR A 13 -3.24 18.75 6.48
C TYR A 13 -3.72 19.93 5.62
N LEU A 14 -3.11 21.10 5.81
CA LEU A 14 -3.46 22.31 5.05
C LEU A 14 -3.04 22.25 3.58
N CYS A 15 -1.97 21.52 3.24
CA CYS A 15 -1.52 21.33 1.87
C CYS A 15 -2.32 20.28 1.09
N ALA A 16 -2.91 19.30 1.79
CA ALA A 16 -3.74 18.24 1.21
C ALA A 16 -5.22 18.71 1.11
N ASP A 17 -6.09 18.29 2.03
CA ASP A 17 -7.52 18.64 2.00
C ASP A 17 -7.88 19.98 2.69
N GLY A 18 -6.90 20.70 3.21
CA GLY A 18 -7.12 21.96 3.89
C GLY A 18 -7.09 23.19 2.99
N TYR A 19 -7.25 24.35 3.63
CA TYR A 19 -7.29 25.62 2.95
C TYR A 19 -6.82 26.75 3.88
N VAL A 20 -6.05 27.67 3.32
CA VAL A 20 -5.60 28.93 3.96
C VAL A 20 -5.94 30.04 2.97
N ILE A 21 -7.10 30.65 3.13
CA ILE A 21 -7.68 31.56 2.13
C ILE A 21 -8.03 32.91 2.74
N LYS A 22 -7.93 33.93 1.91
CA LYS A 22 -8.50 35.26 2.14
C LYS A 22 -9.38 35.66 0.97
N ASN A 23 -10.29 36.59 1.18
CA ASN A 23 -11.07 37.14 0.08
C ASN A 23 -10.19 37.84 -0.97
N PRO A 24 -10.63 37.86 -2.23
CA PRO A 24 -9.99 38.67 -3.25
C PRO A 24 -10.15 40.17 -2.90
N LYS A 25 -9.20 40.99 -3.39
CA LYS A 25 -9.02 42.39 -2.96
C LYS A 25 -10.21 43.29 -3.28
N ASP A 26 -11.05 42.88 -4.21
CA ASP A 26 -12.22 43.59 -4.72
C ASP A 26 -13.48 43.43 -3.85
N GLN A 27 -13.49 42.49 -2.90
CA GLN A 27 -14.63 42.31 -2.00
C GLN A 27 -14.55 43.23 -0.77
N LYS A 28 -15.69 43.86 -0.43
CA LYS A 28 -15.82 44.82 0.69
C LYS A 28 -15.48 44.24 2.07
N PHE A 29 -15.71 42.95 2.28
CA PHE A 29 -15.46 42.28 3.56
C PHE A 29 -14.27 41.34 3.46
N ASN A 30 -13.25 41.53 4.30
CA ASN A 30 -12.09 40.66 4.37
C ASN A 30 -12.34 39.55 5.39
N TYR A 31 -12.49 38.30 4.93
CA TYR A 31 -12.35 37.13 5.81
C TYR A 31 -11.01 36.43 5.58
N TYR A 32 -10.50 35.85 6.66
CA TYR A 32 -9.27 35.05 6.68
C TYR A 32 -9.61 33.71 7.27
N HIS A 33 -9.73 32.69 6.44
CA HIS A 33 -10.15 31.37 6.86
C HIS A 33 -9.03 30.36 6.73
N ILE A 34 -8.86 29.61 7.82
CA ILE A 34 -8.00 28.44 7.87
C ILE A 34 -8.90 27.27 8.21
N GLY A 35 -8.80 26.19 7.45
CA GLY A 35 -9.57 25.00 7.78
C GLY A 35 -9.10 23.75 7.08
N PHE A 36 -9.62 22.64 7.55
CA PHE A 36 -9.35 21.30 7.08
C PHE A 36 -10.68 20.59 6.85
N ARG A 37 -10.89 20.03 5.66
CA ARG A 37 -12.11 19.29 5.32
C ARG A 37 -11.78 17.82 5.25
N ASN A 38 -12.53 16.98 5.95
CA ASN A 38 -12.36 15.53 5.86
C ASN A 38 -13.61 14.83 6.40
N THR A 39 -13.96 13.70 5.81
CA THR A 39 -15.08 12.88 6.31
C THR A 39 -14.67 12.02 7.50
N ASN A 40 -13.37 11.80 7.71
CA ASN A 40 -12.86 10.99 8.80
C ASN A 40 -12.72 11.82 10.10
N GLU A 41 -13.48 11.45 11.14
CA GLU A 41 -13.46 12.16 12.42
C GLU A 41 -12.12 12.09 13.15
N VAL A 42 -11.37 11.00 13.01
CA VAL A 42 -10.07 10.83 13.68
C VAL A 42 -9.11 11.89 13.18
N LEU A 43 -9.09 12.13 11.87
CA LEU A 43 -8.24 13.14 11.25
C LEU A 43 -8.69 14.56 11.64
N LEU A 44 -10.00 14.83 11.66
CA LEU A 44 -10.52 16.14 12.07
C LEU A 44 -10.16 16.48 13.52
N LYS A 45 -10.28 15.50 14.44
CA LYS A 45 -9.92 15.65 15.86
C LYS A 45 -8.41 15.81 16.03
N ASP A 46 -7.60 15.03 15.31
CA ASP A 46 -6.14 15.16 15.31
C ASP A 46 -5.70 16.55 14.85
N PHE A 47 -6.25 17.04 13.73
CA PHE A 47 -6.01 18.40 13.26
C PHE A 47 -6.40 19.45 14.31
N GLN A 48 -7.60 19.34 14.91
CA GLN A 48 -8.08 20.30 15.93
C GLN A 48 -7.11 20.39 17.12
N ILE A 49 -6.70 19.24 17.67
CA ILE A 49 -5.82 19.16 18.84
C ILE A 49 -4.44 19.74 18.51
N LYS A 50 -3.86 19.37 17.36
CA LYS A 50 -2.54 19.86 16.95
C LYS A 50 -2.58 21.36 16.65
N PHE A 51 -3.66 21.84 16.04
CA PHE A 51 -3.86 23.26 15.77
C PHE A 51 -3.97 24.07 17.06
N GLU A 52 -4.77 23.60 18.02
CA GLU A 52 -4.90 24.23 19.34
C GLU A 52 -3.56 24.31 20.07
N LYS A 53 -2.74 23.26 20.03
CA LYS A 53 -1.40 23.25 20.64
C LYS A 53 -0.45 24.31 20.05
N ILE A 54 -0.56 24.60 18.75
CA ILE A 54 0.34 25.56 18.07
C ILE A 54 -0.13 27.01 18.30
N PHE A 55 -1.44 27.23 18.22
CA PHE A 55 -2.00 28.58 18.14
C PHE A 55 -2.70 29.02 19.42
N GLY A 56 -2.88 28.12 20.40
CA GLY A 56 -3.61 28.39 21.64
C GLY A 56 -5.11 28.60 21.42
N ILE A 57 -5.64 28.30 20.23
CA ILE A 57 -7.05 28.51 19.88
C ILE A 57 -7.58 27.24 19.24
N LYS A 58 -8.67 26.72 19.80
CA LYS A 58 -9.38 25.55 19.31
C LYS A 58 -10.25 25.90 18.10
N PRO A 59 -9.98 25.37 16.89
CA PRO A 59 -10.85 25.60 15.75
C PRO A 59 -12.25 24.98 15.95
N HIS A 60 -13.25 25.55 15.31
CA HIS A 60 -14.61 25.01 15.33
C HIS A 60 -14.69 23.73 14.47
N LEU A 61 -15.12 22.63 15.09
CA LEU A 61 -15.21 21.31 14.48
C LEU A 61 -16.66 20.94 14.21
N VAL A 62 -16.96 20.64 12.95
CA VAL A 62 -18.22 20.01 12.50
C VAL A 62 -17.86 18.62 11.98
N LEU A 63 -18.32 17.57 12.68
CA LEU A 63 -18.02 16.18 12.34
C LEU A 63 -18.54 15.81 10.94
N GLY A 64 -17.76 15.02 10.21
CA GLY A 64 -18.08 14.63 8.83
C GLY A 64 -17.91 15.76 7.79
N GLU A 65 -17.64 16.99 8.22
CA GLU A 65 -17.46 18.13 7.34
C GLU A 65 -16.06 18.74 7.43
N ARG A 66 -15.81 19.56 8.46
CA ARG A 66 -14.67 20.47 8.50
C ARG A 66 -14.30 20.92 9.90
N CYS A 67 -13.02 21.23 10.07
CA CYS A 67 -12.47 21.90 11.24
C CYS A 67 -11.91 23.27 10.79
N ARG A 68 -12.45 24.38 11.28
CA ARG A 68 -12.12 25.72 10.75
C ARG A 68 -12.04 26.83 11.79
N ILE A 69 -11.31 27.88 11.45
CA ILE A 69 -11.24 29.12 12.23
C ILE A 69 -11.14 30.34 11.29
N GLY A 70 -11.68 31.47 11.74
CA GLY A 70 -11.43 32.77 11.13
C GLY A 70 -10.35 33.52 11.93
N SER A 71 -9.18 33.76 11.35
CA SER A 71 -8.12 34.54 12.02
C SER A 71 -7.12 35.14 11.03
N LYS A 72 -7.08 36.46 10.95
CA LYS A 72 -6.12 37.21 10.13
C LYS A 72 -4.68 36.93 10.57
N GLN A 73 -4.44 37.00 11.88
CA GLN A 73 -3.11 36.81 12.47
C GLN A 73 -2.55 35.42 12.14
N ILE A 74 -3.35 34.36 12.28
CA ILE A 74 -2.91 32.99 11.97
C ILE A 74 -2.69 32.83 10.46
N TYR A 75 -3.59 33.36 9.63
CA TYR A 75 -3.43 33.35 8.18
C TYR A 75 -2.08 33.97 7.78
N GLU A 76 -1.81 35.20 8.22
CA GLU A 76 -0.58 35.92 7.87
C GLU A 76 0.65 35.19 8.38
N LYS A 77 0.61 34.65 9.60
CA LYS A 77 1.71 33.88 10.18
C LYS A 77 2.03 32.62 9.37
N LEU A 78 1.00 31.91 8.90
CA LEU A 78 1.15 30.72 8.04
C LEU A 78 1.68 31.09 6.65
N THR A 79 1.07 32.06 5.97
CA THR A 79 1.47 32.43 4.60
C THR A 79 2.84 33.09 4.55
N ASN A 80 3.21 33.87 5.57
CA ASN A 80 4.55 34.46 5.64
C ASN A 80 5.63 33.39 5.93
N SER A 81 5.27 32.30 6.63
CA SER A 81 6.22 31.23 6.97
C SER A 81 6.39 30.20 5.85
N PHE A 82 5.30 29.84 5.15
CA PHE A 82 5.28 28.70 4.23
C PHE A 82 4.90 29.07 2.79
N GLY A 83 4.50 30.32 2.55
CA GLY A 83 4.03 30.78 1.26
C GLY A 83 2.59 30.33 0.99
N SER A 84 2.43 29.51 -0.04
CA SER A 84 1.12 29.12 -0.56
C SER A 84 0.66 27.75 -0.06
N PHE A 85 -0.64 27.61 0.15
CA PHE A 85 -1.31 26.33 0.46
C PHE A 85 -2.21 25.87 -0.69
N TYR A 86 -2.24 26.59 -1.82
CA TYR A 86 -3.00 26.19 -2.98
C TYR A 86 -2.42 24.91 -3.60
N SER A 87 -3.30 24.07 -4.17
CA SER A 87 -2.97 22.72 -4.65
C SER A 87 -1.81 22.65 -5.63
N TRP A 88 -1.50 23.74 -6.36
CA TRP A 88 -0.44 23.85 -7.35
C TRP A 88 0.91 24.36 -6.82
N HIS A 89 0.91 24.95 -5.62
CA HIS A 89 1.99 25.86 -5.20
C HIS A 89 2.55 25.57 -3.82
N TRP A 90 1.92 24.68 -3.04
CA TRP A 90 2.45 24.31 -1.74
C TRP A 90 3.85 23.71 -1.85
N LYS A 91 4.65 23.90 -0.80
CA LYS A 91 6.00 23.35 -0.70
C LYS A 91 6.14 22.61 0.62
N MET A 92 6.67 21.39 0.57
CA MET A 92 7.05 20.69 1.80
C MET A 92 8.20 21.47 2.47
N PRO A 93 8.10 21.79 3.77
CA PRO A 93 9.17 22.49 4.48
C PRO A 93 10.39 21.57 4.66
N GLU A 94 11.57 22.16 4.82
CA GLU A 94 12.76 21.40 5.20
C GLU A 94 12.63 20.91 6.64
N MET A 95 12.91 19.62 6.85
CA MET A 95 12.63 18.90 8.08
C MET A 95 13.68 17.83 8.32
N ASP A 96 13.92 17.52 9.60
CA ASP A 96 14.60 16.29 9.97
C ASP A 96 13.75 15.05 9.66
N GLU A 97 14.34 13.87 9.84
CA GLU A 97 13.67 12.60 9.54
C GLU A 97 12.39 12.39 10.37
N ASN A 98 12.38 12.80 11.63
CA ASN A 98 11.25 12.58 12.54
C ASN A 98 10.06 13.46 12.16
N LEU A 99 10.29 14.75 11.90
CA LEU A 99 9.25 15.66 11.43
C LEU A 99 8.76 15.28 10.03
N SER A 100 9.65 14.79 9.16
CA SER A 100 9.28 14.30 7.83
C SER A 100 8.31 13.12 7.91
N LYS A 101 8.52 12.16 8.83
CA LYS A 101 7.59 11.04 9.06
C LYS A 101 6.19 11.52 9.42
N LEU A 102 6.09 12.50 10.33
CA LEU A 102 4.82 13.06 10.79
C LEU A 102 4.11 13.87 9.69
N TRP A 103 4.87 14.65 8.93
CA TRP A 103 4.36 15.40 7.80
C TRP A 103 3.80 14.45 6.73
N LEU A 104 4.59 13.44 6.34
CA LEU A 104 4.19 12.44 5.35
C LEU A 104 2.95 11.67 5.82
N LYS A 105 2.90 11.24 7.09
CA LYS A 105 1.73 10.56 7.65
C LYS A 105 0.46 11.37 7.45
N SER A 106 0.49 12.63 7.89
CA SER A 106 -0.66 13.54 7.82
C SER A 106 -1.08 13.82 6.37
N TYR A 107 -0.12 13.97 5.45
CA TYR A 107 -0.40 14.19 4.03
C TYR A 107 -1.02 12.95 3.36
N TYR A 108 -0.46 11.76 3.63
CA TYR A 108 -0.97 10.48 3.10
C TYR A 108 -2.33 10.10 3.71
N ASP A 109 -2.60 10.49 4.96
CA ASP A 109 -3.91 10.31 5.58
C ASP A 109 -5.02 11.07 4.85
N CYS A 110 -4.68 12.17 4.17
CA CYS A 110 -5.59 12.93 3.31
C CYS A 110 -5.63 12.38 1.89
N ASP A 111 -4.63 12.72 1.08
CA ASP A 111 -4.63 12.49 -0.37
C ASP A 111 -4.19 11.07 -0.74
N GLY A 112 -3.58 10.32 0.18
CA GLY A 112 -3.05 9.00 -0.10
C GLY A 112 -4.12 7.92 -0.15
N TRP A 113 -3.89 6.85 -0.91
CA TRP A 113 -4.74 5.66 -0.92
C TRP A 113 -3.92 4.37 -0.93
N VAL A 114 -4.57 3.28 -0.56
CA VAL A 114 -3.99 1.93 -0.61
C VAL A 114 -4.80 1.07 -1.57
N THR A 115 -4.11 0.35 -2.45
CA THR A 115 -4.72 -0.65 -3.33
C THR A 115 -4.25 -2.04 -2.92
N CYS A 116 -5.21 -2.92 -2.61
CA CYS A 116 -5.00 -4.36 -2.46
C CYS A 116 -5.84 -5.08 -3.51
N LYS A 117 -5.22 -5.50 -4.62
CA LYS A 117 -5.81 -6.47 -5.55
C LYS A 117 -4.98 -7.73 -5.43
N SER A 118 -5.52 -8.73 -4.74
CA SER A 118 -4.82 -9.96 -4.41
C SER A 118 -4.09 -10.53 -5.61
N HIS A 119 -2.80 -10.85 -5.42
CA HIS A 119 -1.91 -11.40 -6.45
C HIS A 119 -1.69 -10.55 -7.71
N LYS A 120 -2.29 -9.34 -7.82
CA LYS A 120 -2.21 -8.47 -9.00
C LYS A 120 -1.52 -7.15 -8.71
N ASN A 121 -2.05 -6.37 -7.78
CA ASN A 121 -1.60 -5.00 -7.57
C ASN A 121 -1.67 -4.62 -6.09
N ARG A 122 -0.53 -4.31 -5.50
CA ARG A 122 -0.39 -3.88 -4.10
C ARG A 122 0.52 -2.67 -4.06
N HIS A 123 -0.04 -1.53 -3.70
CA HIS A 123 0.70 -0.28 -3.62
C HIS A 123 -0.02 0.75 -2.75
N ILE A 124 0.76 1.73 -2.29
CA ILE A 124 0.25 3.01 -1.81
C ILE A 124 0.40 4.01 -2.96
N GLY A 125 -0.62 4.84 -3.18
CA GLY A 125 -0.61 5.88 -4.19
C GLY A 125 -0.97 7.25 -3.62
N LEU A 126 -0.56 8.28 -4.33
CA LEU A 126 -0.87 9.69 -4.08
C LEU A 126 -1.00 10.44 -5.41
N ASP A 127 -2.00 11.30 -5.59
CA ASP A 127 -2.30 12.04 -6.83
C ASP A 127 -2.25 13.52 -6.48
N SER A 128 -1.54 14.31 -7.28
CA SER A 128 -1.50 15.76 -7.11
C SER A 128 -1.28 16.47 -8.43
N VAL A 129 -1.76 17.71 -8.51
CA VAL A 129 -1.45 18.63 -9.61
C VAL A 129 -0.09 19.32 -9.43
N ASN A 130 0.46 19.27 -8.21
CA ASN A 130 1.76 19.86 -7.87
C ASN A 130 2.89 18.83 -7.99
N GLU A 131 3.43 18.70 -9.19
CA GLU A 131 4.57 17.79 -9.48
C GLU A 131 5.78 18.08 -8.59
N HIS A 132 6.11 19.36 -8.38
CA HIS A 132 7.23 19.75 -7.53
C HIS A 132 7.03 19.27 -6.08
N GLY A 133 5.83 19.43 -5.53
CA GLY A 133 5.46 18.91 -4.22
C GLY A 133 5.63 17.38 -4.14
N LEU A 134 5.21 16.64 -5.17
CA LEU A 134 5.42 15.18 -5.23
C LEU A 134 6.90 14.80 -5.30
N ILE A 135 7.75 15.58 -5.98
CA ILE A 135 9.20 15.35 -6.00
C ILE A 135 9.78 15.53 -4.59
N GLN A 136 9.35 16.53 -3.83
CA GLN A 136 9.77 16.72 -2.44
C GLN A 136 9.33 15.54 -1.55
N ILE A 137 8.11 15.05 -1.73
CA ILE A 137 7.61 13.84 -1.05
C ILE A 137 8.46 12.62 -1.41
N LYS A 138 8.74 12.41 -2.70
CA LYS A 138 9.58 11.31 -3.18
C LYS A 138 10.96 11.33 -2.53
N ASN A 139 11.62 12.49 -2.51
CA ASN A 139 12.95 12.64 -1.91
C ASN A 139 12.91 12.33 -0.40
N SER A 140 11.83 12.74 0.28
CA SER A 140 11.64 12.45 1.71
C SER A 140 11.41 10.95 1.97
N LEU A 141 10.66 10.26 1.09
CA LEU A 141 10.49 8.81 1.15
C LEU A 141 11.82 8.07 0.91
N GLU A 142 12.65 8.54 -0.02
CA GLU A 142 13.94 7.93 -0.31
C GLU A 142 14.90 8.00 0.88
N LYS A 143 14.91 9.12 1.62
CA LYS A 143 15.66 9.26 2.89
C LYS A 143 15.21 8.23 3.94
N LEU A 144 13.95 7.79 3.90
CA LEU A 144 13.40 6.74 4.77
C LEU A 144 13.58 5.32 4.22
N GLY A 145 14.33 5.15 3.12
CA GLY A 145 14.53 3.86 2.47
C GLY A 145 13.28 3.33 1.75
N ILE A 146 12.34 4.21 1.38
CA ILE A 146 11.10 3.85 0.67
C ILE A 146 11.21 4.32 -0.78
N LYS A 147 11.34 3.38 -1.71
CA LYS A 147 11.41 3.67 -3.15
C LYS A 147 10.02 3.97 -3.70
N SER A 148 9.91 5.01 -4.51
CA SER A 148 8.66 5.41 -5.17
C SER A 148 8.88 5.86 -6.62
N LYS A 149 7.80 5.87 -7.41
CA LYS A 149 7.80 6.31 -8.81
C LYS A 149 6.73 7.38 -9.02
N ILE A 150 7.08 8.46 -9.70
CA ILE A 150 6.14 9.48 -10.15
C ILE A 150 5.81 9.21 -11.62
N LYS A 151 4.55 9.31 -12.00
CA LYS A 151 4.08 9.19 -13.37
C LYS A 151 2.99 10.23 -13.64
N LYS A 152 3.11 10.97 -14.75
CA LYS A 152 2.02 11.83 -15.23
C LYS A 152 0.88 10.98 -15.80
N ARG A 153 -0.36 11.32 -15.46
CA ARG A 153 -1.55 10.69 -16.05
C ARG A 153 -1.74 11.17 -17.49
N ASN A 154 -2.17 10.28 -18.38
CA ASN A 154 -2.31 10.62 -19.80
C ASN A 154 -3.53 11.50 -20.08
N ASP A 155 -4.56 11.43 -19.23
CA ASP A 155 -5.87 12.04 -19.44
C ASP A 155 -6.01 13.43 -18.80
N ARG A 156 -5.13 13.79 -17.87
CA ARG A 156 -5.25 14.99 -17.03
C ARG A 156 -3.87 15.51 -16.63
N ASN A 157 -3.79 16.79 -16.27
CA ASN A 157 -2.58 17.37 -15.68
C ASN A 157 -2.44 16.99 -14.19
N ILE A 158 -2.44 15.70 -13.90
CA ILE A 158 -2.29 15.10 -12.57
C ILE A 158 -1.11 14.15 -12.61
N PHE A 159 -0.32 14.16 -11.54
CA PHE A 159 0.83 13.30 -11.34
C PHE A 159 0.53 12.31 -10.22
N SER A 160 0.88 11.05 -10.43
CA SER A 160 0.70 9.97 -9.48
C SER A 160 2.04 9.52 -8.92
N LEU A 161 2.22 9.58 -7.60
CA LEU A 161 3.34 8.98 -6.89
C LEU A 161 2.92 7.62 -6.33
N MET A 162 3.69 6.58 -6.64
CA MET A 162 3.33 5.18 -6.34
C MET A 162 4.46 4.46 -5.61
N ILE A 163 4.11 3.76 -4.52
CA ILE A 163 5.01 2.95 -3.70
C ILE A 163 4.65 1.47 -3.89
N PHE A 164 5.56 0.69 -4.48
CA PHE A 164 5.36 -0.72 -4.80
C PHE A 164 6.32 -1.63 -4.02
N GLY A 165 5.93 -2.90 -3.87
CA GLY A 165 6.78 -3.96 -3.33
C GLY A 165 6.68 -4.09 -1.82
N LYS A 166 6.78 -5.33 -1.33
CA LYS A 166 6.53 -5.68 0.08
C LYS A 166 7.40 -4.87 1.04
N ASP A 167 8.70 -4.80 0.77
CA ASP A 167 9.66 -4.14 1.67
C ASP A 167 9.36 -2.65 1.82
N ASN A 168 9.01 -1.96 0.73
CA ASN A 168 8.61 -0.55 0.77
C ASN A 168 7.31 -0.35 1.56
N LEU A 169 6.32 -1.25 1.40
CA LEU A 169 5.06 -1.17 2.15
C LEU A 169 5.26 -1.43 3.65
N VAL A 170 6.13 -2.38 4.00
CA VAL A 170 6.52 -2.65 5.40
C VAL A 170 7.25 -1.45 5.99
N ASN A 171 8.22 -0.88 5.26
CA ASN A 171 8.94 0.32 5.70
C ASN A 171 8.01 1.52 5.85
N PHE A 172 7.05 1.70 4.93
CA PHE A 172 6.02 2.73 5.05
C PHE A 172 5.18 2.51 6.32
N SER A 173 4.67 1.30 6.54
CA SER A 173 3.86 0.97 7.73
C SER A 173 4.61 1.28 9.03
N LYS A 174 5.90 0.90 9.11
CA LYS A 174 6.74 1.10 10.29
C LYS A 174 7.08 2.57 10.55
N ASN A 175 7.48 3.31 9.52
CA ASN A 175 8.06 4.64 9.68
C ASN A 175 7.04 5.78 9.56
N ILE A 176 5.96 5.58 8.79
CA ILE A 176 4.97 6.62 8.48
C ILE A 176 3.59 6.15 8.96
N GLY A 177 3.12 5.02 8.44
CA GLY A 177 1.81 4.45 8.74
C GLY A 177 0.65 5.35 8.30
N PHE A 178 -0.56 4.99 8.73
CA PHE A 178 -1.76 5.82 8.58
C PHE A 178 -2.39 6.02 9.95
N LEU A 179 -2.92 7.23 10.20
CA LEU A 179 -3.87 7.46 11.28
C LEU A 179 -5.29 7.05 10.85
N HIS A 180 -5.62 7.17 9.56
CA HIS A 180 -6.92 6.79 9.02
C HIS A 180 -7.13 5.27 9.17
N PRO A 181 -8.13 4.81 9.94
CA PRO A 181 -8.30 3.39 10.27
C PRO A 181 -8.41 2.48 9.05
N ASP A 182 -9.26 2.83 8.08
CA ASP A 182 -9.45 2.00 6.89
C ASP A 182 -8.21 1.90 6.01
N LYS A 183 -7.46 2.99 5.84
CA LYS A 183 -6.19 2.99 5.09
C LYS A 183 -5.15 2.13 5.81
N ASN A 184 -5.06 2.22 7.13
CA ASN A 184 -4.17 1.41 7.94
C ASN A 184 -4.50 -0.10 7.81
N ASN A 185 -5.78 -0.46 7.94
CA ASN A 185 -6.25 -1.83 7.79
C ASN A 185 -5.92 -2.37 6.39
N LYS A 186 -6.16 -1.57 5.35
CA LYS A 186 -5.88 -1.95 3.96
C LYS A 186 -4.39 -2.05 3.65
N LEU A 187 -3.55 -1.26 4.31
CA LEU A 187 -2.09 -1.41 4.24
C LEU A 187 -1.65 -2.75 4.82
N ASN A 188 -2.16 -3.11 6.00
CA ASN A 188 -1.86 -4.39 6.63
C ASN A 188 -2.34 -5.58 5.78
N GLU A 189 -3.55 -5.49 5.23
CA GLU A 189 -4.05 -6.47 4.26
C GLU A 189 -3.11 -6.61 3.06
N SER A 190 -2.67 -5.48 2.49
CA SER A 190 -1.77 -5.47 1.33
C SER A 190 -0.42 -6.13 1.62
N ILE A 191 0.13 -5.92 2.82
CA ILE A 191 1.39 -6.53 3.29
C ILE A 191 1.22 -8.05 3.49
N ASN A 192 0.10 -8.47 4.06
CA ASN A 192 -0.20 -9.87 4.36
C ASN A 192 -0.59 -10.69 3.13
N ASP A 193 -1.12 -10.06 2.07
CA ASP A 193 -1.44 -10.73 0.81
C ASP A 193 -0.18 -11.19 0.03
N PHE A 194 1.03 -10.75 0.41
CA PHE A 194 2.27 -11.23 -0.23
C PHE A 194 2.52 -12.70 0.08
N ILE A 195 2.52 -13.51 -0.99
CA ILE A 195 2.87 -14.93 -0.93
C ILE A 195 4.26 -15.07 -0.31
N ASN A 196 4.34 -15.89 0.72
CA ASN A 196 5.60 -16.30 1.32
C ASN A 196 6.19 -17.48 0.54
N TYR A 197 7.30 -17.24 -0.14
CA TYR A 197 8.06 -18.26 -0.87
C TYR A 197 9.25 -18.80 -0.06
N TYR A 198 9.28 -18.61 1.26
CA TYR A 198 10.24 -19.31 2.12
C TYR A 198 9.59 -20.62 2.58
N TRP A 199 9.97 -21.72 1.94
CA TRP A 199 9.45 -23.05 2.23
C TRP A 199 10.51 -23.84 3.00
N ASN A 200 10.24 -24.06 4.28
CA ASN A 200 11.11 -24.87 5.13
C ASN A 200 10.54 -26.29 5.17
N PHE A 201 11.14 -27.18 4.37
CA PHE A 201 10.74 -28.58 4.28
C PHE A 201 11.14 -29.31 5.58
N PRO A 202 10.19 -29.85 6.36
CA PRO A 202 10.52 -30.61 7.57
C PRO A 202 11.30 -31.89 7.22
N THR A 203 12.19 -32.32 8.12
CA THR A 203 12.93 -33.58 7.98
C THR A 203 12.11 -34.79 8.43
N GLU A 204 11.25 -34.61 9.43
CA GLU A 204 10.33 -35.65 9.91
C GLU A 204 9.24 -35.95 8.86
N LYS A 205 9.08 -37.22 8.50
CA LYS A 205 8.22 -37.69 7.41
C LYS A 205 6.76 -37.19 7.54
N ASP A 206 6.16 -37.32 8.72
CA ASP A 206 4.74 -36.94 8.91
C ASP A 206 4.53 -35.43 8.84
N LYS A 207 5.46 -34.65 9.40
CA LYS A 207 5.45 -33.19 9.28
C LYS A 207 5.63 -32.77 7.82
N LEU A 208 6.50 -33.44 7.08
CA LEU A 208 6.75 -33.20 5.67
C LEU A 208 5.54 -33.51 4.79
N VAL A 209 4.89 -34.66 4.99
CA VAL A 209 3.65 -35.03 4.29
C VAL A 209 2.56 -33.98 4.54
N ASN A 210 2.39 -33.56 5.79
CA ASN A 210 1.41 -32.54 6.16
C ASN A 210 1.76 -31.16 5.58
N PHE A 211 3.04 -30.80 5.55
CA PHE A 211 3.53 -29.59 4.90
C PHE A 211 3.19 -29.58 3.40
N ILE A 212 3.53 -30.63 2.67
CA ILE A 212 3.26 -30.76 1.23
C ILE A 212 1.77 -30.69 0.94
N ARG A 213 0.95 -31.39 1.74
CA ARG A 213 -0.53 -31.32 1.65
C ARG A 213 -1.02 -29.89 1.77
N LYS A 214 -0.64 -29.17 2.84
CA LYS A 214 -1.04 -27.77 3.05
C LYS A 214 -0.55 -26.87 1.92
N LEU A 215 0.69 -27.08 1.46
CA LEU A 215 1.30 -26.30 0.39
C LEU A 215 0.51 -26.46 -0.93
N ILE A 216 0.23 -27.69 -1.36
CA ILE A 216 -0.54 -27.98 -2.57
C ILE A 216 -1.98 -27.48 -2.43
N PHE A 217 -2.61 -27.71 -1.28
CA PHE A 217 -3.98 -27.29 -1.02
C PHE A 217 -4.15 -25.77 -1.14
N ASN A 218 -3.23 -24.99 -0.55
CA ASN A 218 -3.32 -23.53 -0.50
C ASN A 218 -2.85 -22.87 -1.80
N ASN A 219 -1.76 -23.37 -2.39
CA ASN A 219 -1.06 -22.69 -3.48
C ASN A 219 -1.26 -23.35 -4.85
N GLY A 220 -1.71 -24.60 -4.88
CA GLY A 220 -1.99 -25.32 -6.11
C GLY A 220 -3.15 -24.72 -6.89
N ARG A 221 -3.05 -24.71 -8.21
CA ARG A 221 -4.09 -24.23 -9.13
C ARG A 221 -4.25 -25.20 -10.27
N ILE A 222 -5.49 -25.37 -10.74
CA ILE A 222 -5.78 -26.17 -11.94
C ILE A 222 -6.11 -25.22 -13.08
N ASN A 223 -5.35 -25.31 -14.17
CA ASN A 223 -5.72 -24.68 -15.41
C ASN A 223 -6.78 -25.55 -16.11
N LYS A 224 -8.00 -25.01 -16.19
CA LYS A 224 -9.19 -25.73 -16.67
C LYS A 224 -9.13 -26.07 -18.15
N SER A 225 -8.47 -25.27 -18.98
CA SER A 225 -8.47 -25.47 -20.44
C SER A 225 -7.62 -26.67 -20.85
N ASN A 226 -6.48 -26.86 -20.20
CA ASN A 226 -5.50 -27.91 -20.52
C ASN A 226 -5.32 -28.96 -19.42
N ARG A 227 -6.14 -28.91 -18.36
CA ARG A 227 -6.12 -29.83 -17.21
C ARG A 227 -4.76 -29.93 -16.52
N ILE A 228 -3.97 -28.85 -16.53
CA ILE A 228 -2.66 -28.84 -15.86
C ILE A 228 -2.85 -28.41 -14.41
N PHE A 229 -2.38 -29.24 -13.47
CA PHE A 229 -2.11 -28.76 -12.12
C PHE A 229 -0.79 -28.00 -12.13
N ARG A 230 -0.79 -26.81 -11.55
CA ARG A 230 0.39 -25.95 -11.43
C ARG A 230 0.57 -25.39 -10.03
N LEU A 231 1.83 -25.21 -9.65
CA LEU A 231 2.24 -24.52 -8.43
C LEU A 231 3.42 -23.60 -8.75
N ILE A 232 3.34 -22.35 -8.31
CA ILE A 232 4.30 -21.28 -8.68
C ILE A 232 5.17 -20.92 -7.48
N SER A 233 6.45 -20.66 -7.75
CA SER A 233 7.41 -20.12 -6.79
C SER A 233 8.32 -19.10 -7.48
N ASN A 234 8.79 -18.07 -6.77
CA ASN A 234 9.88 -17.22 -7.28
C ASN A 234 11.29 -17.80 -6.97
N LYS A 235 11.36 -18.91 -6.24
CA LYS A 235 12.59 -19.68 -5.97
C LYS A 235 12.52 -21.03 -6.66
N GLU A 236 13.56 -21.39 -7.41
CA GLU A 236 13.63 -22.67 -8.13
C GLU A 236 13.79 -23.85 -7.17
N ASP A 237 14.70 -23.73 -6.19
CA ASP A 237 15.01 -24.78 -5.20
C ASP A 237 13.76 -25.28 -4.46
N ASN A 238 12.84 -24.37 -4.14
CA ASN A 238 11.54 -24.71 -3.57
C ASN A 238 10.78 -25.75 -4.40
N LEU A 239 10.75 -25.59 -5.73
CA LEU A 239 10.05 -26.49 -6.63
C LEU A 239 10.85 -27.75 -6.90
N ILE A 240 12.19 -27.67 -6.92
CA ILE A 240 13.06 -28.85 -7.02
C ILE A 240 12.84 -29.76 -5.81
N ASN A 241 12.90 -29.20 -4.60
CA ASN A 241 12.64 -29.93 -3.36
C ASN A 241 11.22 -30.49 -3.36
N LEU A 242 10.22 -29.69 -3.73
CA LEU A 242 8.83 -30.18 -3.82
C LEU A 242 8.69 -31.33 -4.84
N LYS A 243 9.32 -31.23 -6.01
CA LYS A 243 9.31 -32.30 -7.03
C LYS A 243 9.91 -33.59 -6.47
N ASN A 244 11.06 -33.50 -5.82
CA ASN A 244 11.76 -34.65 -5.26
C ASN A 244 10.91 -35.34 -4.18
N GLU A 245 10.34 -34.55 -3.26
CA GLU A 245 9.50 -35.08 -2.19
C GLU A 245 8.14 -35.60 -2.71
N LEU A 246 7.58 -34.99 -3.76
CA LEU A 246 6.37 -35.50 -4.41
C LEU A 246 6.61 -36.87 -5.05
N ASN A 247 7.74 -37.04 -5.72
CA ASN A 247 8.13 -38.33 -6.29
C ASN A 247 8.37 -39.36 -5.18
N LYS A 248 9.16 -39.01 -4.17
CA LYS A 248 9.55 -39.92 -3.08
C LYS A 248 8.36 -40.39 -2.23
N LEU A 249 7.47 -39.47 -1.85
CA LEU A 249 6.41 -39.76 -0.88
C LEU A 249 5.10 -40.19 -1.52
N PHE A 250 4.83 -39.76 -2.75
CA PHE A 250 3.54 -39.96 -3.42
C PHE A 250 3.67 -40.58 -4.81
N ASN A 251 4.89 -40.88 -5.26
CA ASN A 251 5.20 -41.39 -6.60
C ASN A 251 4.68 -40.47 -7.71
N ILE A 252 4.75 -39.14 -7.51
CA ILE A 252 4.22 -38.15 -8.46
C ILE A 252 5.35 -37.51 -9.26
N GLU A 253 5.34 -37.71 -10.58
CA GLU A 253 6.27 -37.07 -11.49
C GLU A 253 5.83 -35.65 -11.85
N CYS A 254 6.77 -34.70 -11.82
CA CYS A 254 6.51 -33.29 -12.07
C CYS A 254 7.55 -32.69 -13.04
N LYS A 255 7.14 -31.66 -13.80
CA LYS A 255 8.04 -30.85 -14.63
C LYS A 255 8.15 -29.44 -14.07
N ILE A 256 9.36 -28.90 -13.96
CA ILE A 256 9.59 -27.51 -13.55
C ILE A 256 9.90 -26.69 -14.79
N ASN A 257 9.27 -25.53 -14.92
CA ASN A 257 9.46 -24.62 -16.04
C ASN A 257 9.82 -23.23 -15.52
N LYS A 258 10.88 -22.64 -16.06
CA LYS A 258 11.19 -21.22 -15.86
C LYS A 258 10.29 -20.36 -16.74
N ARG A 259 9.70 -19.33 -16.17
CA ARG A 259 8.77 -18.41 -16.83
C ARG A 259 9.20 -16.97 -16.58
N LYS A 260 8.83 -16.08 -17.49
CA LYS A 260 8.97 -14.63 -17.36
C LYS A 260 7.59 -14.01 -17.62
N ASN A 261 7.09 -13.20 -16.70
CA ASN A 261 5.80 -12.51 -16.89
C ASN A 261 5.97 -11.28 -17.80
N GLY A 262 4.86 -10.62 -18.16
CA GLY A 262 4.87 -9.43 -19.03
C GLY A 262 5.65 -8.22 -18.47
N ILE A 263 5.95 -8.18 -17.17
CA ILE A 263 6.76 -7.13 -16.53
C ILE A 263 8.22 -7.56 -16.33
N GLY A 264 8.60 -8.73 -16.84
CA GLY A 264 9.96 -9.25 -16.82
C GLY A 264 10.38 -9.99 -15.54
N THR A 265 9.49 -10.16 -14.57
CA THR A 265 9.76 -10.97 -13.37
C THR A 265 9.89 -12.44 -13.75
N ILE A 266 10.99 -13.05 -13.33
CA ILE A 266 11.23 -14.49 -13.47
C ILE A 266 10.52 -15.22 -12.33
N TYR A 267 9.84 -16.31 -12.67
CA TYR A 267 9.26 -17.24 -11.72
C TYR A 267 9.36 -18.66 -12.26
N PHE A 268 9.13 -19.64 -11.40
CA PHE A 268 9.19 -21.05 -11.72
C PHE A 268 7.82 -21.67 -11.51
N GLU A 269 7.49 -22.65 -12.34
CA GLU A 269 6.19 -23.33 -12.36
C GLU A 269 6.41 -24.84 -12.34
N LEU A 270 5.95 -25.50 -11.27
CA LEU A 270 5.85 -26.95 -11.19
C LEU A 270 4.53 -27.35 -11.84
N ASN A 271 4.60 -28.20 -12.86
CA ASN A 271 3.48 -28.66 -13.67
C ASN A 271 3.31 -30.17 -13.57
N ILE A 272 2.06 -30.59 -13.38
CA ILE A 272 1.62 -31.99 -13.46
C ILE A 272 0.50 -32.03 -14.50
N ASN A 273 0.78 -32.67 -15.65
CA ASN A 273 -0.11 -32.66 -16.82
C ASN A 273 -0.50 -34.06 -17.31
N ARG A 274 0.20 -35.12 -16.89
CA ARG A 274 -0.16 -36.50 -17.21
C ARG A 274 -1.37 -36.94 -16.39
N ARG A 275 -2.29 -37.68 -17.02
CA ARG A 275 -3.56 -38.09 -16.39
C ARG A 275 -3.31 -39.02 -15.20
N GLU A 276 -2.38 -39.97 -15.29
CA GLU A 276 -2.02 -40.83 -14.15
C GLU A 276 -1.50 -40.02 -12.96
N GLU A 277 -0.65 -39.01 -13.19
CA GLU A 277 -0.07 -38.19 -12.13
C GLU A 277 -1.11 -37.31 -11.44
N LEU A 278 -2.07 -36.76 -12.21
CA LEU A 278 -3.21 -36.03 -11.64
C LEU A 278 -4.11 -36.93 -10.79
N LYS A 279 -4.28 -38.20 -11.18
CA LYS A 279 -5.04 -39.17 -10.38
C LYS A 279 -4.34 -39.41 -9.05
N LYS A 280 -3.01 -39.56 -9.03
CA LYS A 280 -2.23 -39.71 -7.79
C LYS A 280 -2.42 -38.52 -6.84
N LEU A 281 -2.57 -37.28 -7.33
CA LEU A 281 -2.90 -36.12 -6.49
C LEU A 281 -4.26 -36.28 -5.78
N ILE A 282 -5.26 -36.84 -6.47
CA ILE A 282 -6.60 -37.09 -5.93
C ILE A 282 -6.54 -38.21 -4.90
N ASP A 283 -5.93 -39.33 -5.26
CA ASP A 283 -5.85 -40.54 -4.44
C ASP A 283 -5.09 -40.29 -3.12
N ASN A 284 -4.07 -39.42 -3.16
CA ASN A 284 -3.31 -39.01 -1.98
C ASN A 284 -3.93 -37.85 -1.18
N ASN A 285 -5.15 -37.44 -1.53
CA ASN A 285 -5.88 -36.34 -0.90
C ASN A 285 -5.15 -34.98 -0.93
N LEU A 286 -4.34 -34.72 -1.96
CA LEU A 286 -3.53 -33.49 -2.04
C LEU A 286 -4.33 -32.28 -2.54
N LEU A 287 -5.48 -32.50 -3.17
CA LEU A 287 -6.32 -31.46 -3.75
C LEU A 287 -7.55 -31.15 -2.89
N ASN A 288 -8.02 -29.90 -2.96
CA ASN A 288 -9.26 -29.47 -2.33
C ASN A 288 -10.51 -29.95 -3.10
N LYS A 289 -11.69 -29.84 -2.49
CA LYS A 289 -12.95 -30.35 -3.07
C LYS A 289 -13.28 -29.74 -4.43
N GLU A 290 -13.03 -28.45 -4.62
CA GLU A 290 -13.28 -27.76 -5.88
C GLU A 290 -12.34 -28.24 -6.99
N GLN A 291 -11.04 -28.37 -6.68
CA GLN A 291 -10.01 -28.88 -7.57
C GLN A 291 -10.33 -30.32 -8.03
N ARG A 292 -10.74 -31.20 -7.10
CA ARG A 292 -11.15 -32.58 -7.42
C ARG A 292 -12.37 -32.65 -8.32
N LYS A 293 -13.40 -31.84 -8.03
CA LYS A 293 -14.61 -31.76 -8.86
C LYS A 293 -14.23 -31.47 -10.32
N TRP A 294 -13.33 -30.52 -10.56
CA TRP A 294 -12.89 -30.18 -11.91
C TRP A 294 -12.19 -31.32 -12.64
N LEU A 295 -11.40 -32.13 -11.94
CA LEU A 295 -10.75 -33.30 -12.55
C LEU A 295 -11.73 -34.45 -12.84
N ASN A 296 -12.80 -34.56 -12.06
CA ASN A 296 -13.80 -35.62 -12.18
C ASN A 296 -14.93 -35.34 -13.20
N LEU A 297 -15.23 -34.06 -13.50
CA LEU A 297 -16.37 -33.65 -14.33
C LEU A 297 -16.22 -33.88 -15.85
N LYS A 298 -15.12 -34.47 -16.32
CA LYS A 298 -14.94 -34.82 -17.74
C LYS A 298 -14.38 -36.25 -17.90
N LYS A 299 -15.01 -37.20 -17.21
CA LYS A 299 -14.88 -38.64 -17.53
C LYS A 299 -15.39 -38.88 -18.94
#